data_AF-A0A450WDE2-F1
#
_entry.id   AF-A0A450WDE2-F1
#
_cell.length_a   1.000
_cell.length_b   1.000
_cell.length_c   1.000
_cell.angle_alpha   90.00
_cell.angle_beta   90.00
_cell.angle_gamma   90.00
#
_symmetry.space_group_name_H-M   'P 1'
#
loop_
_entity.id
_entity.type
_entity.pdbx_description
1 polymer ?
#
loop_
_entity_poly.entity_id
_entity_poly.type
_entity_poly.pdbx_seq_one_letter_code
_entity_poly.pdbx_strand_id
1 'polypeptide(L)'
;MDDLRWLQRQLNELTDVLWKSEHYSRDLLENQKGASQYWNDSAAIAIRNRYLSPREEEDQKALNMLKMQKEMLVHELTLVESITNKNIHALELSSFAIHELENSKTELRNAESSLSACARNTDHSEGELASVDTLLNQADQADARGY
;
A
#
# COMPACT_ATOMS: atom_id res chain seq x y z
N MET A 1 10.60 -3.72 3.30
CA MET A 1 11.64 -3.53 2.27
C MET A 1 12.53 -4.77 2.13
N ASP A 2 12.88 -5.43 3.24
CA ASP A 2 13.70 -6.65 3.19
C ASP A 2 13.00 -7.81 2.48
N ASP A 3 11.69 -7.98 2.65
CA ASP A 3 10.91 -9.03 1.98
C ASP A 3 10.92 -8.88 0.45
N LEU A 4 10.86 -7.64 -0.05
CA LEU A 4 10.88 -7.34 -1.48
C LEU A 4 12.24 -7.68 -2.10
N ARG A 5 13.33 -7.33 -1.41
CA ARG A 5 14.69 -7.69 -1.82
C ARG A 5 14.92 -9.20 -1.76
N TRP A 6 14.36 -9.88 -0.76
CA TRP A 6 14.45 -11.32 -0.63
C TRP A 6 13.70 -12.03 -1.77
N LEU A 7 12.46 -11.65 -2.06
CA LEU A 7 11.68 -12.20 -3.19
C LEU A 7 12.38 -11.95 -4.53
N GLN A 8 12.92 -10.74 -4.74
CA GLN A 8 13.67 -10.42 -5.96
C GLN A 8 14.91 -11.31 -6.13
N ARG A 9 15.62 -11.58 -5.03
CA ARG A 9 16.77 -12.48 -5.04
C ARG A 9 16.34 -13.91 -5.36
N GLN A 10 15.27 -14.41 -4.73
CA GLN A 10 14.74 -15.74 -5.02
C GLN A 10 14.31 -15.88 -6.48
N LEU A 11 13.66 -14.85 -7.05
CA LEU A 11 13.28 -14.84 -8.46
C LEU A 11 14.50 -14.90 -9.40
N ASN A 12 15.58 -14.19 -9.06
CA ASN A 12 16.82 -14.22 -9.84
C ASN A 12 17.50 -15.59 -9.76
N GLU A 13 17.62 -16.15 -8.56
CA GLU A 13 18.18 -17.49 -8.33
C GLU A 13 17.38 -18.57 -9.09
N LEU A 14 16.04 -18.52 -9.00
CA LEU A 14 15.16 -19.44 -9.72
C LEU A 14 15.25 -19.28 -11.25
N THR A 15 15.38 -18.04 -11.73
CA THR A 15 15.53 -17.77 -13.17
C THR A 15 16.83 -18.36 -13.72
N ASP A 16 17.92 -18.25 -12.98
CA ASP A 16 19.21 -18.85 -13.35
C ASP A 16 19.14 -20.39 -13.34
N VAL A 17 18.55 -20.98 -12.29
CA VAL A 17 18.35 -22.44 -12.21
C VAL A 17 17.47 -22.95 -13.34
N LEU A 18 16.36 -22.29 -13.62
CA LEU A 18 15.45 -22.66 -14.71
C LEU A 18 16.19 -22.61 -16.05
N TRP A 19 16.92 -21.52 -16.32
CA TRP A 19 17.68 -21.38 -17.56
C TRP A 19 18.72 -22.49 -17.73
N LYS A 20 19.49 -22.79 -16.68
CA LYS A 20 20.46 -23.91 -16.69
C LYS A 20 19.77 -25.25 -16.93
N SER A 21 18.66 -25.51 -16.25
CA SER A 21 17.91 -26.75 -16.39
C SER A 21 17.33 -26.94 -17.79
N GLU A 22 16.78 -25.87 -18.39
CA GLU A 22 16.30 -25.90 -19.77
C GLU A 22 17.44 -26.18 -20.76
N HIS A 23 18.60 -25.56 -20.56
CA HIS A 23 19.76 -25.78 -21.42
C HIS A 23 20.28 -27.21 -21.32
N TYR A 24 20.44 -27.74 -20.11
CA TYR A 24 20.91 -29.11 -19.91
C TYR A 24 19.92 -30.15 -20.44
N SER A 25 18.62 -29.93 -20.25
CA SER A 25 17.59 -30.80 -20.80
C SER A 25 17.64 -30.82 -22.33
N ARG A 26 17.75 -29.65 -22.97
CA ARG A 26 17.87 -29.55 -24.43
C ARG A 26 19.11 -30.27 -24.94
N ASP A 27 20.27 -30.02 -24.35
CA ASP A 27 21.53 -30.64 -24.79
C ASP A 27 21.50 -32.17 -24.61
N LEU A 28 20.89 -32.65 -23.52
CA LEU A 28 20.71 -34.09 -23.30
C LEU A 28 19.83 -34.71 -24.39
N LEU A 29 18.70 -34.08 -24.73
CA LEU A 29 17.79 -34.54 -25.78
C LEU A 29 18.46 -34.55 -27.16
N GLU A 30 19.24 -33.52 -27.46
CA GLU A 30 19.97 -33.42 -28.72
C GLU A 30 21.04 -34.52 -28.82
N ASN A 31 21.78 -34.77 -27.73
CA ASN A 31 22.75 -35.87 -27.66
C ASN A 31 22.08 -37.26 -27.79
N GLN A 32 20.92 -37.48 -27.14
CA GLN A 32 20.17 -38.72 -27.28
C GLN A 32 19.67 -38.92 -28.72
N LYS A 33 19.17 -37.86 -29.35
CA LYS A 33 18.73 -37.89 -30.75
C LYS A 33 19.91 -38.21 -31.67
N GLY A 34 21.06 -37.58 -31.47
CA GLY A 34 22.29 -37.87 -32.20
C GLY A 34 22.71 -39.34 -32.02
N ALA A 35 22.79 -39.83 -30.79
CA ALA A 35 23.13 -41.23 -30.50
C ALA A 35 22.18 -42.22 -31.19
N SER A 36 20.88 -41.91 -31.24
CA SER A 36 19.88 -42.77 -31.87
C SER A 36 20.00 -42.89 -33.39
N GLN A 37 20.68 -41.96 -34.05
CA GLN A 37 20.97 -42.06 -35.49
C GLN A 37 22.05 -43.10 -35.79
N TYR A 38 22.96 -43.34 -34.83
CA TYR A 38 24.06 -44.28 -34.98
C TYR A 38 23.78 -45.63 -34.29
N TRP A 39 23.02 -45.63 -33.19
CA TRP A 39 22.63 -46.81 -32.43
C TRP A 39 21.11 -46.92 -32.33
N ASN A 40 20.53 -47.67 -33.26
CA ASN A 40 19.08 -47.87 -33.37
C ASN A 40 18.68 -49.34 -33.48
N ASP A 41 19.52 -50.25 -32.98
CA ASP A 41 19.17 -51.66 -32.87
C ASP A 41 18.14 -51.91 -31.75
N SER A 42 17.61 -53.14 -31.72
CA SER A 42 16.58 -53.55 -30.76
C SER A 42 17.03 -53.40 -29.30
N ALA A 43 18.31 -53.61 -29.00
CA ALA A 43 18.85 -53.49 -27.64
C ALA A 43 18.95 -52.01 -27.21
N ALA A 44 19.41 -51.14 -28.10
CA ALA A 44 19.48 -49.69 -27.89
C ALA A 44 18.07 -49.08 -27.70
N ILE A 45 17.08 -49.54 -28.46
CA ILE A 45 15.67 -49.14 -28.30
C ILE A 45 15.14 -49.57 -26.92
N ALA A 46 15.39 -50.83 -26.51
CA ALA A 46 14.94 -51.34 -25.22
C ALA A 46 15.55 -50.57 -24.03
N ILE A 47 16.85 -50.24 -24.08
CA ILE A 47 17.52 -49.45 -23.04
C ILE A 47 16.93 -48.04 -22.95
N ARG A 48 16.74 -47.37 -24.10
CA ARG A 48 16.18 -46.02 -24.15
C ARG A 48 14.79 -45.97 -23.56
N ASN A 49 13.90 -46.87 -23.97
CA ASN A 49 12.53 -46.91 -23.46
C ASN A 49 12.47 -47.22 -21.96
N ARG A 50 13.40 -48.04 -21.45
CA ARG A 50 13.40 -48.46 -20.05
C ARG A 50 14.04 -47.44 -19.10
N TYR A 51 15.05 -46.70 -19.56
CA TYR A 51 15.88 -45.88 -18.68
C TYR A 51 15.98 -44.40 -19.05
N LEU A 52 15.81 -44.05 -20.33
CA LEU A 52 16.00 -42.67 -20.80
C LEU A 52 14.66 -41.93 -20.93
N SER A 53 13.63 -42.55 -21.51
CA SER A 53 12.31 -41.93 -21.69
C SER A 53 11.60 -41.56 -20.37
N PRO A 54 11.60 -42.41 -19.32
CA PRO A 54 11.00 -42.02 -18.03
C PRO A 54 11.68 -40.80 -17.41
N ARG A 55 13.00 -40.65 -17.63
CA ARG A 55 13.79 -39.56 -17.09
C ARG A 55 13.52 -38.24 -17.82
N GLU A 56 13.31 -38.29 -19.14
CA GLU A 56 12.87 -37.14 -19.93
C GLU A 56 11.51 -36.60 -19.43
N GLU A 57 10.54 -37.48 -19.16
CA GLU A 57 9.26 -37.06 -18.60
C GLU A 57 9.39 -36.43 -17.21
N GLU A 58 10.24 -36.99 -16.36
CA GLU A 58 10.53 -36.44 -15.03
C GLU A 58 11.20 -35.07 -15.11
N ASP A 59 12.21 -34.91 -15.98
CA ASP A 59 12.89 -33.65 -16.22
C ASP A 59 11.91 -32.58 -16.75
N GLN A 60 11.03 -32.94 -17.68
CA GLN A 60 10.02 -32.03 -18.21
C GLN A 60 8.98 -31.63 -17.14
N LYS A 61 8.58 -32.56 -16.27
CA LYS A 61 7.71 -32.24 -15.12
C LYS A 61 8.40 -31.29 -14.15
N ALA A 62 9.68 -31.53 -13.82
CA ALA A 62 10.46 -30.65 -12.96
C ALA A 62 10.58 -29.24 -13.55
N LEU A 63 10.88 -29.12 -14.85
CA LEU A 63 10.91 -27.84 -15.56
C LEU A 63 9.57 -27.09 -15.48
N ASN A 64 8.46 -27.80 -15.67
CA ASN A 64 7.14 -27.19 -15.57
C ASN A 64 6.85 -26.70 -14.14
N MET A 65 7.23 -27.45 -13.11
CA MET A 65 7.09 -27.01 -11.72
C MET A 65 7.93 -25.75 -11.43
N LEU A 66 9.17 -25.69 -11.91
CA LEU A 66 10.02 -24.50 -11.76
C LEU A 66 9.42 -23.27 -12.45
N LYS A 67 8.81 -23.44 -13.62
CA LYS A 67 8.09 -22.36 -14.32
C LYS A 67 6.91 -21.85 -13.51
N MET A 68 6.10 -22.75 -12.96
CA MET A 68 4.97 -22.37 -12.09
C MET A 68 5.45 -21.63 -10.84
N GLN A 69 6.53 -22.11 -10.19
CA GLN A 69 7.12 -21.41 -9.04
C GLN A 69 7.59 -20.00 -9.40
N LYS A 70 8.18 -19.82 -10.59
CA LYS A 70 8.60 -18.52 -11.08
C LYS A 70 7.40 -17.57 -11.26
N GLU A 71 6.31 -18.06 -11.86
CA GLU A 71 5.09 -17.28 -12.04
C GLU A 71 4.47 -16.86 -10.69
N MET A 72 4.44 -17.78 -9.71
CA MET A 72 3.97 -17.49 -8.36
C MET A 72 4.82 -16.41 -7.68
N LEU A 73 6.15 -16.49 -7.77
CA LEU A 73 7.06 -15.48 -7.22
C LEU A 73 6.88 -14.11 -7.88
N VAL A 74 6.70 -14.06 -9.21
CA VAL A 74 6.42 -12.79 -9.92
C VAL A 74 5.10 -12.17 -9.45
N HIS A 75 4.07 -12.99 -9.29
CA HIS A 75 2.78 -12.55 -8.79
C HIS A 75 2.88 -11.99 -7.36
N GLU A 76 3.58 -12.69 -6.48
CA GLU A 76 3.78 -12.28 -5.09
C GLU A 76 4.59 -10.98 -4.99
N LEU A 77 5.62 -10.81 -5.82
CA LEU A 77 6.40 -9.58 -5.89
C LEU A 77 5.52 -8.38 -6.29
N THR A 78 4.67 -8.56 -7.30
CA THR A 78 3.73 -7.52 -7.77
C THR A 78 2.72 -7.16 -6.68
N LEU A 79 2.24 -8.15 -5.93
CA LEU A 79 1.31 -7.94 -4.82
C LEU A 79 1.96 -7.14 -3.69
N VAL A 80 3.19 -7.49 -3.29
CA VAL A 80 3.93 -6.79 -2.24
C VAL A 80 4.20 -5.34 -2.65
N GLU A 81 4.60 -5.09 -3.90
CA GLU A 81 4.77 -3.73 -4.43
C GLU A 81 3.47 -2.92 -4.37
N SER A 82 2.35 -3.52 -4.78
CA SER A 82 1.03 -2.89 -4.73
C SER A 82 0.63 -2.51 -3.30
N ILE A 83 0.80 -3.42 -2.34
CA ILE A 83 0.48 -3.19 -0.92
C ILE A 83 1.39 -2.09 -0.36
N THR A 84 2.68 -2.12 -0.68
CA THR A 84 3.65 -1.09 -0.23
C THR A 84 3.22 0.30 -0.71
N ASN A 85 2.85 0.44 -1.98
CA ASN A 85 2.36 1.70 -2.52
C ASN A 85 1.05 2.17 -1.86
N LYS A 86 0.10 1.25 -1.64
CA LYS A 86 -1.15 1.57 -0.93
C LYS A 86 -0.89 2.04 0.50
N ASN A 87 0.07 1.43 1.20
CA ASN A 87 0.45 1.84 2.55
C ASN A 87 1.09 3.24 2.55
N ILE A 88 1.96 3.56 1.59
CA ILE A 88 2.52 4.91 1.46
C ILE A 88 1.39 5.92 1.29
N HIS A 89 0.46 5.66 0.37
CA HIS A 89 -0.66 6.56 0.13
C HIS A 89 -1.58 6.71 1.35
N ALA A 90 -1.84 5.63 2.08
CA ALA A 90 -2.62 5.67 3.31
C ALA A 90 -1.93 6.52 4.41
N LEU A 91 -0.60 6.47 4.49
CA LEU A 91 0.18 7.31 5.42
C LEU A 91 0.11 8.79 5.04
N GLU A 92 0.20 9.12 3.75
CA GLU A 92 0.03 10.49 3.25
C GLU A 92 -1.35 11.04 3.59
N LEU A 93 -2.40 10.25 3.32
CA LEU A 93 -3.79 10.62 3.59
C LEU A 93 -4.03 10.82 5.10
N SER A 94 -3.44 9.94 5.92
CA SER A 94 -3.50 10.05 7.38
C SER A 94 -2.82 11.32 7.89
N SER A 95 -1.63 11.63 7.38
CA SER A 95 -0.90 12.86 7.70
C SER A 95 -1.72 14.11 7.35
N PHE A 96 -2.31 14.12 6.16
CA PHE A 96 -3.20 15.20 5.73
C PHE A 96 -4.42 15.34 6.65
N ALA A 97 -5.09 14.24 6.99
CA ALA A 97 -6.25 14.26 7.88
C ALA A 97 -5.91 14.78 9.28
N ILE A 98 -4.73 14.43 9.82
CA ILE A 98 -4.25 14.95 11.11
C ILE A 98 -4.04 16.46 11.03
N HIS A 99 -3.42 16.95 9.95
CA HIS A 99 -3.19 18.37 9.75
C HIS A 99 -4.50 19.16 9.69
N GLU A 100 -5.47 18.70 8.89
CA GLU A 100 -6.79 19.34 8.79
C GLU A 100 -7.54 19.35 10.13
N LEU A 101 -7.41 18.27 10.90
CA LEU A 101 -8.01 18.19 12.23
C LEU A 101 -7.36 19.19 13.22
N GLU A 102 -6.05 19.41 13.14
CA GLU A 102 -5.35 20.42 13.93
C GLU A 102 -5.76 21.86 13.54
N ASN A 103 -5.88 22.11 12.24
CA ASN A 103 -6.37 23.39 11.72
C ASN A 103 -7.79 23.66 12.23
N SER A 104 -8.71 22.71 12.07
CA SER A 104 -10.09 22.82 12.54
C SER A 104 -10.20 23.02 14.06
N LYS A 105 -9.37 22.33 14.85
CA LYS A 105 -9.28 22.56 16.31
C LYS A 105 -8.85 23.99 16.65
N THR A 106 -7.92 24.55 15.87
CA THR A 106 -7.44 25.91 16.07
C THR A 106 -8.52 26.94 15.71
N GLU A 107 -9.23 26.72 14.60
CA GLU A 107 -10.37 27.53 14.19
C GLU A 107 -11.49 27.53 15.25
N LEU A 108 -11.83 26.36 15.79
CA LEU A 108 -12.82 26.25 16.86
C LEU A 108 -12.41 27.04 18.11
N ARG A 109 -11.16 26.92 18.55
CA ARG A 109 -10.65 27.71 19.69
C ARG A 109 -10.75 29.22 19.44
N ASN A 110 -10.45 29.65 18.22
CA ASN A 110 -10.57 31.06 17.84
C ASN A 110 -12.04 31.51 17.89
N ALA A 111 -12.96 30.70 17.34
CA ALA A 111 -14.39 30.98 17.36
C ALA A 111 -14.95 31.04 18.80
N GLU A 112 -14.56 30.10 19.68
CA GLU A 112 -14.93 30.10 21.10
C GLU A 112 -14.44 31.36 21.83
N SER A 113 -13.21 31.79 21.54
CA SER A 113 -12.64 33.03 22.08
C SER A 113 -13.42 34.26 21.61
N SER A 114 -13.75 34.34 20.30
CA SER A 114 -14.56 35.42 19.73
C SER A 114 -15.97 35.44 20.32
N LEU A 115 -16.61 34.29 20.50
CA LEU A 115 -17.93 34.18 21.14
C LEU A 115 -17.88 34.70 22.58
N SER A 116 -16.85 34.31 23.35
CA SER A 116 -16.66 34.74 24.73
C SER A 116 -16.39 36.24 24.84
N ALA A 117 -15.73 36.84 23.85
CA ALA A 117 -15.58 38.30 23.77
C ALA A 117 -16.91 38.98 23.45
N CYS A 118 -17.69 38.43 22.51
CA CYS A 118 -19.01 38.94 22.16
C CYS A 118 -19.95 38.93 23.38
N ALA A 119 -20.05 37.82 24.09
CA ALA A 119 -20.87 37.69 25.30
C ALA A 119 -20.52 38.75 26.35
N ARG A 120 -19.23 38.94 26.65
CA ARG A 120 -18.77 39.98 27.59
C ARG A 120 -19.14 41.40 27.15
N ASN A 121 -19.05 41.68 25.85
CA ASN A 121 -19.44 42.99 25.32
C ASN A 121 -20.95 43.20 25.40
N THR A 122 -21.75 42.17 25.11
CA THR A 122 -23.20 42.22 25.27
C THR A 122 -23.59 42.47 26.72
N ASP A 123 -23.04 41.72 27.67
CA ASP A 123 -23.27 41.92 29.11
C ASP A 123 -22.92 43.35 29.54
N HIS A 124 -21.80 43.89 29.02
CA HIS A 124 -21.37 45.24 29.31
C HIS A 124 -22.33 46.29 28.75
N SER A 125 -22.72 46.17 27.47
CA SER A 125 -23.67 47.08 26.82
C SER A 125 -25.05 47.05 27.48
N GLU A 126 -25.53 45.88 27.92
CA GLU A 126 -26.77 45.77 28.69
C GLU A 126 -26.70 46.54 30.03
N GLY A 127 -25.57 46.44 30.73
CA GLY A 127 -25.34 47.23 31.95
C GLY A 127 -25.29 48.74 31.70
N GLU A 128 -24.66 49.18 30.60
CA GLU A 128 -24.64 50.58 30.22
C GLU A 128 -26.04 51.10 29.84
N LEU A 129 -26.82 50.33 29.09
CA LEU A 129 -28.20 50.66 28.75
C LEU A 129 -29.06 50.83 30.01
N ALA A 130 -28.98 49.90 30.96
CA ALA A 130 -29.69 50.02 32.24
C ALA A 130 -29.28 51.28 33.02
N SER A 131 -28.01 51.68 32.94
CA SER A 131 -27.51 52.91 33.56
C SER A 131 -28.09 54.16 32.87
N VAL A 132 -28.14 54.16 31.54
CA VAL A 132 -28.77 55.24 30.75
C VAL A 132 -30.26 55.36 31.08
N ASP A 133 -31.01 54.26 31.14
CA ASP A 133 -32.42 54.25 31.52
C ASP A 133 -32.62 54.83 32.93
N THR A 134 -31.71 54.50 33.86
CA THR A 134 -31.76 55.05 35.22
C THR A 134 -31.54 56.56 35.23
N LEU A 135 -30.58 57.05 34.44
CA LEU A 135 -30.29 58.49 34.31
C LEU A 135 -31.45 59.26 33.64
N LEU A 136 -32.06 58.69 32.59
CA LEU A 136 -33.24 59.28 31.94
C LEU A 136 -34.41 59.39 32.91
N ASN A 137 -34.70 58.32 33.67
CA ASN A 137 -35.75 58.34 34.68
C ASN A 137 -35.48 59.38 35.79
N GLN A 138 -34.22 59.58 36.18
CA GLN A 138 -33.85 60.63 37.14
C GLN A 138 -34.03 62.04 36.57
N ALA A 139 -33.69 62.25 35.29
CA ALA A 139 -33.88 63.52 34.60
C ALA A 139 -35.38 63.85 34.48
N ASP A 140 -36.21 62.89 34.07
CA ASP A 140 -37.66 63.05 33.97
C ASP A 140 -38.29 63.40 35.33
N GLN A 141 -37.80 62.79 36.42
CA GLN A 141 -38.24 63.11 37.78
C GLN A 141 -37.76 64.49 38.26
N ALA A 142 -36.60 64.96 37.79
CA ALA A 142 -36.09 66.29 38.10
C ALA A 142 -36.89 67.38 37.36
N ASP A 143 -37.21 67.16 36.09
CA ASP A 143 -38.08 68.04 35.30
C ASP A 143 -39.50 68.07 35.86
N ALA A 144 -40.05 66.93 36.30
CA ALA A 144 -41.36 66.88 36.96
C ALA A 144 -41.41 67.58 38.33
N ARG A 145 -40.24 67.86 38.96
CA ARG A 145 -40.10 68.61 40.21
C ARG A 145 -39.69 70.07 39.98
N GLY A 146 -39.49 70.48 38.72
CA GLY A 146 -39.01 71.77 38.31
C GLY A 146 -40.02 72.54 37.45
N TYR A 147 -41.21 72.81 38.01
CA TYR A 147 -42.00 74.06 37.88
C TYR A 147 -42.98 74.13 39.05
#